data_AF-A0A4R6IGJ5-F1
#
_entry.id   AF-A0A4R6IGJ5-F1
#
_cell.length_a   1.000
_cell.length_b   1.000
_cell.length_c   1.000
_cell.angle_alpha   90.00
_cell.angle_beta   90.00
_cell.angle_gamma   90.00
#
_symmetry.space_group_name_H-M   'P 1'
#
loop_
_entity.id
_entity.type
_entity.pdbx_description
1 polymer ?
#
loop_
_entity_poly.entity_id
_entity_poly.type
_entity_poly.pdbx_seq_one_letter_code
_entity_poly.pdbx_strand_id
1 'polypeptide(L)' 'MKKTNVSKAVLMLLVSGLLLTSVVPVVNRYYPMPDALNGFFMGMGLAIEVLALIKMDKNRKKMTCG' A
#
# COMPACT_ATOMS: atom_id res chain seq x y z
N MET A 1 -1.36 -24.41 10.83
CA MET A 1 -1.07 -23.07 10.26
C MET A 1 -2.05 -22.78 9.13
N LYS A 2 -2.91 -21.76 9.28
CA LYS A 2 -3.96 -21.41 8.31
C LYS A 2 -3.29 -20.76 7.09
N LYS A 3 -3.17 -21.49 5.97
CA LYS A 3 -2.63 -20.96 4.70
C LYS A 3 -3.61 -19.93 4.15
N THR A 4 -3.41 -18.66 4.51
CA THR A 4 -4.06 -17.54 3.84
C THR A 4 -3.50 -17.48 2.42
N ASN A 5 -4.33 -17.85 1.44
CA ASN A 5 -4.04 -17.70 0.01
C ASN A 5 -4.18 -16.21 -0.33
N VAL A 6 -3.25 -15.40 0.19
CA VAL A 6 -3.19 -13.98 -0.14
C VAL A 6 -2.76 -13.91 -1.60
N SER A 7 -3.63 -13.39 -2.46
CA SER A 7 -3.33 -13.26 -3.88
C SER A 7 -2.05 -12.44 -4.03
N LYS A 8 -1.01 -13.01 -4.65
CA LYS A 8 0.33 -12.41 -4.79
C LYS A 8 0.29 -10.97 -5.31
N ALA A 9 -0.70 -10.66 -6.16
CA ALA A 9 -0.95 -9.34 -6.69
C ALA A 9 -1.28 -8.29 -5.62
N VAL A 10 -1.99 -8.67 -4.56
CA VAL A 10 -2.36 -7.75 -3.48
C VAL A 10 -1.18 -7.51 -2.54
N LEU A 11 -0.35 -8.53 -2.34
CA LEU A 11 0.90 -8.40 -1.59
C LEU A 11 1.90 -7.51 -2.33
N MET A 12 2.00 -7.61 -3.67
CA MET A 12 2.79 -6.69 -4.48
C MET A 12 2.29 -5.24 -4.40
N LEU A 13 0.97 -5.02 -4.45
CA LEU A 13 0.39 -3.68 -4.29
C LEU A 13 0.73 -3.08 -2.92
N LEU A 14 0.62 -3.88 -1.86
CA LEU A 14 0.93 -3.44 -0.49
C LEU A 14 2.41 -3.12 -0.33
N VAL A 15 3.31 -3.96 -0.85
CA VAL A 15 4.76 -3.69 -0.85
C VAL A 15 5.10 -2.45 -1.68
N SER A 16 4.46 -2.25 -2.83
CA SER A 16 4.69 -1.07 -3.67
C SER A 16 4.22 0.23 -3.01
N GLY A 17 3.06 0.21 -2.34
CA GLY A 17 2.55 1.35 -1.57
C GLY A 17 3.47 1.69 -0.41
N LEU A 18 3.89 0.67 0.35
CA LEU A 18 4.80 0.82 1.49
C LEU A 18 6.18 1.34 1.07
N LEU A 19 6.69 0.90 -0.08
CA LEU A 19 7.95 1.38 -0.62
C LEU A 19 7.82 2.86 -1.00
N LEU A 20 6.71 3.25 -1.63
CA LEU A 20 6.46 4.62 -2.01
C LEU A 20 6.34 5.54 -0.79
N THR A 21 5.57 5.15 0.23
CA THR A 21 5.42 5.93 1.48
C THR A 21 6.72 6.03 2.27
N SER A 22 7.60 5.03 2.19
CA SER A 22 8.90 5.03 2.88
C SER A 22 10.00 5.77 2.11
N VAL A 23 9.97 5.76 0.77
CA VAL A 23 10.98 6.42 -0.07
C VAL A 23 10.77 7.94 -0.09
N VAL A 24 9.52 8.41 -0.08
CA VAL A 24 9.17 9.84 -0.09
C VAL A 24 9.87 10.65 1.03
N PRO A 25 9.82 10.26 2.33
CA PRO A 25 10.53 10.99 3.39
C PRO A 25 12.06 10.86 3.28
N VAL A 26 12.57 9.76 2.72
CA VAL A 26 14.01 9.58 2.48
C VAL A 26 14.50 10.52 1.38
N VAL A 27 13.76 10.62 0.27
CA VAL A 27 14.08 11.54 -0.83
C VAL A 27 13.97 12.99 -0.36
N ASN A 28 12.94 13.32 0.42
CA ASN A 28 12.76 14.67 0.96
C ASN A 28 13.92 15.12 1.86
N ARG A 29 14.64 14.18 2.49
CA ARG A 29 15.83 14.46 3.30
C ARG A 29 17.04 14.90 2.46
N TYR A 30 17.14 14.45 1.21
CA TYR A 30 18.24 14.79 0.30
C TYR A 30 17.87 15.90 -0.69
N TYR A 31 16.59 15.99 -1.06
CA TYR A 31 16.04 17.04 -1.90
C TYR A 31 14.81 17.63 -1.21
N PRO A 32 14.90 18.83 -0.62
CA PRO A 32 13.75 19.45 0.03
C PRO A 32 12.69 19.74 -1.03
N MET A 33 11.64 18.94 -1.03
CA MET A 33 10.46 19.17 -1.85
C MET A 33 9.47 20.06 -1.09
N PRO A 34 8.69 20.89 -1.79
CA PRO A 34 7.63 21.68 -1.15
C PRO A 34 6.63 20.75 -0.46
N ASP A 35 6.19 21.14 0.74
CA ASP A 35 5.35 20.32 1.63
C ASP A 35 4.09 19.76 0.95
N ALA A 36 3.53 20.51 0.00
CA ALA A 36 2.37 20.11 -0.79
C ALA A 36 2.64 18.85 -1.64
N LEU A 37 3.81 18.76 -2.30
CA LEU A 37 4.18 17.59 -3.10
C LEU A 37 4.47 16.39 -2.21
N ASN A 38 5.14 16.64 -1.09
CA ASN A 38 5.53 15.59 -0.15
C ASN A 38 4.29 14.92 0.47
N GLY A 39 3.31 15.73 0.90
CA GLY A 39 2.02 15.26 1.39
C GLY A 39 1.20 14.54 0.30
N PHE A 40 1.25 15.00 -0.95
CA PHE A 40 0.56 14.36 -2.06
C PHE A 40 1.10 12.96 -2.36
N PHE A 41 2.43 12.79 -2.40
CA PHE A 41 3.05 11.48 -2.63
C PHE A 41 2.82 10.52 -1.46
N MET A 42 2.92 10.98 -0.22
CA MET A 42 2.56 10.18 0.96
C MET A 42 1.08 9.76 0.92
N GLY A 43 0.18 10.70 0.62
CA GLY A 43 -1.25 10.44 0.53
C GLY A 43 -1.62 9.42 -0.56
N MET A 44 -0.98 9.50 -1.72
CA MET A 44 -1.17 8.50 -2.79
C MET A 44 -0.70 7.11 -2.39
N GLY A 45 0.48 7.00 -1.75
CA GLY A 45 0.99 5.71 -1.26
C GLY A 45 0.02 5.07 -0.26
N LEU A 46 -0.47 5.87 0.69
CA LEU A 46 -1.44 5.44 1.70
C LEU A 46 -2.78 5.02 1.07
N ALA A 47 -3.28 5.74 0.07
CA ALA A 47 -4.50 5.38 -0.66
C ALA A 47 -4.37 4.02 -1.37
N ILE A 48 -3.21 3.74 -1.96
CA ILE A 48 -2.91 2.45 -2.61
C ILE A 48 -2.88 1.32 -1.56
N GLU A 49 -2.28 1.55 -0.38
CA GLU A 49 -2.27 0.59 0.71
C GLU A 49 -3.68 0.28 1.23
N VAL A 50 -4.53 1.30 1.39
CA VAL A 50 -5.94 1.14 1.81
C VAL A 50 -6.73 0.35 0.76
N LEU A 51 -6.56 0.65 -0.53
CA LEU A 51 -7.19 -0.10 -1.61
C LEU A 51 -6.73 -1.56 -1.66
N ALA A 52 -5.45 -1.82 -1.40
CA ALA A 52 -4.91 -3.17 -1.28
C ALA A 52 -5.54 -3.92 -0.11
N LEU A 53 -5.64 -3.29 1.06
CA LEU A 53 -6.30 -3.83 2.26
C LEU A 53 -7.77 -4.17 2.02
N ILE A 54 -8.54 -3.27 1.38
CA ILE A 54 -9.94 -3.52 1.03
C ILE A 54 -10.05 -4.71 0.06
N LYS A 55 -9.16 -4.81 -0.93
CA LYS A 55 -9.09 -5.98 -1.83
C LYS A 55 -8.74 -7.27 -1.08
N MET A 56 -7.85 -7.23 -0.08
CA MET A 56 -7.55 -8.40 0.76
C MET A 56 -8.79 -8.85 1.54
N ASP A 57 -9.52 -7.92 2.17
CA ASP A 57 -10.73 -8.25 2.93
C ASP A 57 -11.83 -8.83 2.04
N LYS A 58 -12.07 -8.21 0.88
CA LYS A 58 -13.06 -8.68 -0.09
C LYS A 58 -12.72 -10.07 -0.63
N ASN A 59 -11.44 -10.35 -0.89
CA ASN A 59 -10.99 -11.67 -1.32
C ASN A 59 -11.10 -12.72 -0.20
N ARG A 60 -10.86 -12.33 1.06
CA ARG A 60 -11.03 -13.20 2.23
C ARG A 60 -12.49 -13.55 2.46
N LYS A 61 -13.42 -12.60 2.35
CA LYS A 61 -14.87 -12.87 2.43
C LYS A 61 -15.34 -13.82 1.34
N LYS A 62 -14.87 -13.65 0.10
CA LYS A 62 -15.21 -14.54 -1.03
C LYS A 62 -14.77 -15.99 -0.82
N MET A 63 -13.69 -16.21 -0.05
CA MET A 63 -13.18 -17.54 0.27
C MET A 63 -13.91 -18.24 1.43
N THR A 64 -14.70 -17.51 2.21
CA THR A 64 -15.40 -18.06 3.39
C THR A 64 -16.86 -18.44 3.09
N CYS A 65 -17.39 -18.02 1.95
CA CYS A 65 -18.77 -18.31 1.48
C CYS A 65 -18.79 -19.10 0.16
N GLY A 66 -17.75 -19.90 -0.10
CA GLY A 66 -17.65 -20.78 -1.28
C GLY A 66 -17.66 -22.24 -0.87
#